data_AF-A0A2H0HLJ4-F1
#
_entry.id   AF-A0A2H0HLJ4-F1
#
_cell.length_a   1.000
_cell.length_b   1.000
_cell.length_c   1.000
_cell.angle_alpha   90.00
_cell.angle_beta   90.00
_cell.angle_gamma   90.00
#
_symmetry.space_group_name_H-M   'P 1'
#
loop_
_entity.id
_entity.type
_entity.pdbx_description
1 polymer ?
#
loop_
_entity_poly.entity_id
_entity_poly.type
_entity_poly.pdbx_seq_one_letter_code
_entity_poly.pdbx_strand_id
1 'polypeptide(L)'
;LQNENRKAIEYYEKSLTINKGLNLPDRVATNYQNIGLIYGKQGEVQKSFDYFEKSLEIYNRTNNAEAKLLLQVLMGREYLISGMYEKAKKTLTEAYKQASYFGKWNHIRDAAEGLSEIYEATGQPAKALFYYKSYARYNDSINLKQKSDMAMELQSRFLNDIKDKEIKLKDNDILLLNKEKVINNLKLNILIISVIAIVIITVIFLMRAGGKIRKERLVREKDALLHYTQQELMRIELKGKDNDLMNFALHLVQKNEVLKQLKSELKGISTTHDAEINRKVKDLSIHIQQNLQIQKEIDEFQTKVDQTYDEFFKKLKIRFPSLTKNEERLCALLRLELSTKEIATLNNISVKAVEMSRYRLRKKCGIENSEGLPKYLQNI
;
A
#
# COMPACT_ATOMS: atom_id res chain seq x y z
N LEU A 1 -26.22 -9.12 79.65
CA LEU A 1 -26.92 -7.86 80.01
C LEU A 1 -26.02 -6.84 80.72
N GLN A 2 -25.59 -7.00 81.99
CA GLN A 2 -24.79 -5.94 82.66
C GLN A 2 -23.47 -5.59 81.95
N ASN A 3 -22.74 -6.59 81.43
CA ASN A 3 -21.49 -6.38 80.69
C ASN A 3 -21.70 -5.70 79.32
N GLU A 4 -22.86 -5.92 78.69
CA GLU A 4 -23.21 -5.31 77.39
C GLU A 4 -23.62 -3.84 77.57
N ASN A 5 -24.35 -3.51 78.65
CA ASN A 5 -24.73 -2.15 78.96
C ASN A 5 -23.52 -1.25 79.25
N ARG A 6 -22.52 -1.76 79.99
CA ARG A 6 -21.28 -1.02 80.25
C ARG A 6 -20.50 -0.72 78.97
N LYS A 7 -20.39 -1.71 78.07
CA LYS A 7 -19.77 -1.52 76.76
C LYS A 7 -20.54 -0.54 75.89
N ALA A 8 -21.88 -0.60 75.90
CA ALA A 8 -22.72 0.33 75.14
C ALA A 8 -22.53 1.78 75.60
N ILE A 9 -22.47 2.03 76.92
CA ILE A 9 -22.17 3.37 77.46
C ILE A 9 -20.78 3.83 76.99
N GLU A 10 -19.75 2.97 77.08
CA GLU A 10 -18.40 3.32 76.62
C GLU A 10 -18.36 3.72 75.13
N TYR A 11 -19.07 2.99 74.27
CA TYR A 11 -19.19 3.34 72.85
C TYR A 11 -19.93 4.66 72.64
N TYR A 12 -21.02 4.91 73.38
CA TYR A 12 -21.73 6.18 73.29
C TYR A 12 -20.92 7.36 73.84
N GLU A 13 -20.07 7.16 74.86
CA GLU A 13 -19.14 8.20 75.36
C GLU A 13 -18.02 8.51 74.35
N LYS A 14 -17.48 7.49 73.67
CA LYS A 14 -16.55 7.70 72.54
C LYS A 14 -17.23 8.46 71.41
N SER A 15 -18.44 8.05 71.02
CA SER A 15 -19.23 8.74 70.00
C SER A 15 -19.55 10.18 70.39
N LEU A 16 -19.89 10.42 71.66
CA LEU A 16 -20.14 11.75 72.21
C LEU A 16 -18.91 12.65 72.09
N THR A 17 -17.72 12.13 72.39
CA THR A 17 -16.45 12.87 72.26
C THR A 17 -16.19 13.28 70.81
N ILE A 18 -16.39 12.35 69.87
CA ILE A 18 -16.23 12.62 68.43
C ILE A 18 -17.26 13.65 67.96
N ASN A 19 -18.55 13.46 68.27
CA ASN A 19 -19.62 14.35 67.82
C ASN A 19 -19.50 15.76 68.42
N LYS A 20 -18.97 15.90 69.64
CA LYS A 20 -18.60 17.21 70.22
C LYS A 20 -17.48 17.87 69.42
N GLY A 21 -16.40 17.13 69.12
CA GLY A 21 -15.28 17.66 68.30
C GLY A 21 -15.69 18.05 66.88
N LEU A 22 -16.68 17.36 66.31
CA LEU A 22 -17.24 17.67 64.98
C LEU A 22 -18.34 18.75 65.01
N ASN A 23 -18.66 19.33 66.17
CA ASN A 23 -19.74 20.31 66.34
C ASN A 23 -21.09 19.82 65.78
N LEU A 24 -21.47 18.57 66.09
CA LEU A 24 -22.73 17.96 65.67
C LEU A 24 -23.72 17.88 66.85
N PRO A 25 -24.37 19.00 67.24
CA PRO A 25 -25.14 19.08 68.48
C PRO A 25 -26.29 18.07 68.55
N ASP A 26 -27.04 17.85 67.47
CA ASP A 26 -28.13 16.87 67.47
C ASP A 26 -27.63 15.43 67.69
N ARG A 27 -26.44 15.09 67.18
CA ARG A 27 -25.82 13.78 67.43
C ARG A 27 -25.34 13.65 68.88
N VAL A 28 -24.78 14.72 69.44
CA VAL A 28 -24.42 14.79 70.87
C VAL A 28 -25.66 14.58 71.74
N ALA A 29 -26.78 15.21 71.41
CA ALA A 29 -28.05 15.00 72.09
C ALA A 29 -28.53 13.55 71.97
N THR A 30 -28.50 12.97 70.77
CA THR A 30 -28.82 11.54 70.56
C THR A 30 -27.94 10.61 71.39
N ASN A 31 -26.64 10.91 71.54
CA ASN A 31 -25.77 10.14 72.43
C ASN A 31 -26.23 10.23 73.88
N TYR A 32 -26.55 11.42 74.39
CA TYR A 32 -27.09 11.58 75.75
C TYR A 32 -28.42 10.86 75.93
N GLN A 33 -29.35 10.97 74.98
CA GLN A 33 -30.61 10.21 74.99
C GLN A 33 -30.37 8.71 75.09
N ASN A 34 -29.46 8.15 74.30
CA ASN A 34 -29.18 6.71 74.33
C ASN A 34 -28.51 6.26 75.64
N ILE A 35 -27.62 7.08 76.21
CA ILE A 35 -27.03 6.82 77.53
C ILE A 35 -28.12 6.85 78.61
N GLY A 36 -29.03 7.82 78.56
CA GLY A 36 -30.18 7.91 79.46
C GLY A 36 -31.03 6.63 79.41
N LEU A 37 -31.40 6.16 78.20
CA LEU A 37 -32.14 4.91 78.02
C LEU A 37 -31.42 3.69 78.62
N ILE A 38 -30.09 3.63 78.55
CA ILE A 38 -29.33 2.52 79.16
C ILE A 38 -29.42 2.58 80.68
N TYR A 39 -29.28 3.78 81.28
CA TYR A 39 -29.42 3.95 82.72
C TYR A 39 -30.84 3.61 83.20
N GLY A 40 -31.88 4.02 82.45
CA GLY A 40 -33.27 3.63 82.76
C GLY A 40 -33.48 2.13 82.76
N LYS A 41 -32.92 1.41 81.76
CA LYS A 41 -32.93 -0.07 81.72
C LYS A 41 -32.18 -0.73 82.87
N GLN A 42 -31.26 -0.02 83.53
CA GLN A 42 -30.56 -0.50 84.73
C GLN A 42 -31.33 -0.19 86.02
N GLY A 43 -32.48 0.48 85.96
CA GLY A 43 -33.21 0.99 87.12
C GLY A 43 -32.61 2.25 87.73
N GLU A 44 -31.60 2.85 87.08
CA GLU A 44 -30.92 4.07 87.52
C GLU A 44 -31.70 5.30 87.05
N VAL A 45 -32.94 5.43 87.54
CA VAL A 45 -33.94 6.40 87.07
C VAL A 45 -33.42 7.84 87.10
N GLN A 46 -32.75 8.25 88.18
CA GLN A 46 -32.24 9.63 88.28
C GLN A 46 -31.18 9.92 87.21
N LYS A 47 -30.22 9.00 87.00
CA LYS A 47 -29.21 9.16 85.95
C LYS A 47 -29.85 9.21 84.57
N SER A 48 -30.87 8.38 84.32
CA SER A 48 -31.63 8.41 83.07
C SER A 48 -32.15 9.84 82.77
N PHE A 49 -32.81 10.46 83.76
CA PHE A 49 -33.32 11.81 83.62
C PHE A 49 -32.23 12.88 83.50
N ASP A 50 -31.11 12.79 84.22
CA ASP A 50 -30.00 13.73 84.08
C ASP A 50 -29.45 13.76 82.63
N TYR A 51 -29.40 12.59 81.99
CA TYR A 51 -28.97 12.48 80.59
C TYR A 51 -30.06 12.92 79.60
N PHE A 52 -31.33 12.65 79.88
CA PHE A 52 -32.43 13.17 79.08
C PHE A 52 -32.51 14.69 79.13
N GLU A 53 -32.28 15.32 80.27
CA GLU A 53 -32.24 16.79 80.39
C GLU A 53 -31.12 17.40 79.55
N LYS A 54 -29.92 16.81 79.58
CA LYS A 54 -28.80 17.22 78.70
C LYS A 54 -29.16 17.10 77.23
N SER A 55 -29.87 16.04 76.84
CA SER A 55 -30.37 15.88 75.46
C SER A 55 -31.42 16.94 75.11
N LEU A 56 -32.35 17.22 76.03
CA LEU A 56 -33.44 18.16 75.83
C LEU A 56 -32.93 19.60 75.69
N GLU A 57 -31.96 20.00 76.49
CA GLU A 57 -31.31 21.32 76.40
C GLU A 57 -30.73 21.55 75.00
N ILE A 58 -30.04 20.55 74.46
CA ILE A 58 -29.44 20.66 73.14
C ILE A 58 -30.52 20.71 72.05
N TYR A 59 -31.50 19.80 72.08
CA TYR A 59 -32.59 19.85 71.11
C TYR A 59 -33.40 21.15 71.21
N ASN A 60 -33.48 21.76 72.40
CA ASN A 60 -34.04 23.10 72.58
C ASN A 60 -33.25 24.16 71.84
N ARG A 61 -31.93 24.17 72.01
CA ARG A 61 -31.04 25.11 71.31
C ARG A 61 -31.03 24.91 69.79
N THR A 62 -31.16 23.67 69.30
CA THR A 62 -31.17 23.37 67.87
C THR A 62 -32.56 23.45 67.22
N ASN A 63 -33.60 23.73 68.00
CA ASN A 63 -35.01 23.76 67.54
C ASN A 63 -35.47 22.46 66.87
N ASN A 64 -34.90 21.31 67.25
CA ASN A 64 -35.28 20.01 66.67
C ASN A 64 -36.58 19.48 67.31
N ALA A 65 -37.72 19.94 66.81
CA ALA A 65 -39.04 19.62 67.36
C ALA A 65 -39.37 18.11 67.36
N GLU A 66 -38.95 17.39 66.33
CA GLU A 66 -39.19 15.94 66.24
C GLU A 66 -38.36 15.16 67.26
N ALA A 67 -37.07 15.48 67.42
CA ALA A 67 -36.24 14.83 68.42
C ALA A 67 -36.70 15.15 69.85
N LYS A 68 -37.18 16.37 70.11
CA LYS A 68 -37.84 16.73 71.39
C LYS A 68 -39.06 15.87 71.66
N LEU A 69 -39.93 15.69 70.66
CA LEU A 69 -41.14 14.90 70.78
C LEU A 69 -40.82 13.44 71.12
N LEU A 70 -39.83 12.85 70.44
CA LEU A 70 -39.34 11.51 70.75
C LEU A 70 -38.84 11.44 72.19
N LEU A 71 -38.00 12.38 72.61
CA LEU A 71 -37.44 12.43 73.95
C LEU A 71 -38.53 12.55 75.03
N GLN A 72 -39.58 13.34 74.78
CA GLN A 72 -40.75 13.43 75.67
C GLN A 72 -41.47 12.09 75.82
N VAL A 73 -41.68 11.35 74.71
CA VAL A 73 -42.28 10.01 74.77
C VAL A 73 -41.41 9.06 75.59
N LEU A 74 -40.09 9.09 75.39
CA LEU A 74 -39.14 8.26 76.15
C LEU A 74 -39.14 8.59 77.64
N MET A 75 -39.09 9.88 78.00
CA MET A 75 -39.19 10.34 79.39
C MET A 75 -40.52 9.94 80.02
N GLY A 76 -41.61 10.03 79.26
CA GLY A 76 -42.94 9.59 79.71
C GLY A 76 -42.99 8.09 80.01
N ARG A 77 -42.39 7.26 79.14
CA ARG A 77 -42.24 5.82 79.36
C ARG A 77 -41.37 5.51 80.59
N GLU A 78 -40.28 6.25 80.77
CA GLU A 78 -39.40 6.10 81.93
C GLU A 78 -40.13 6.42 83.24
N TYR A 79 -40.91 7.52 83.28
CA TYR A 79 -41.75 7.85 84.43
C TYR A 79 -42.78 6.75 84.73
N LEU A 80 -43.38 6.15 83.69
CA LEU A 80 -44.33 5.05 83.82
C LEU A 80 -43.68 3.82 84.45
N ILE A 81 -42.55 3.35 83.91
CA ILE A 81 -41.81 2.20 84.44
C ILE A 81 -41.35 2.46 85.89
N SER A 82 -41.04 3.71 86.22
CA SER A 82 -40.65 4.15 87.57
C SER A 82 -41.83 4.34 88.53
N GLY A 83 -43.08 4.06 88.11
CA GLY A 83 -44.28 4.22 88.93
C GLY A 83 -44.71 5.67 89.19
N MET A 84 -44.08 6.66 88.51
CA MET A 84 -44.40 8.08 88.64
C MET A 84 -45.58 8.47 87.74
N TYR A 85 -46.74 7.85 87.98
CA TYR A 85 -47.90 7.89 87.07
C TYR A 85 -48.39 9.31 86.71
N GLU A 86 -48.40 10.26 87.66
CA GLU A 86 -48.85 11.63 87.36
C GLU A 86 -47.89 12.37 86.42
N LYS A 87 -46.57 12.21 86.60
CA LYS A 87 -45.57 12.78 85.69
C LYS A 87 -45.65 12.12 84.32
N ALA A 88 -45.74 10.79 84.29
CA ALA A 88 -45.87 10.00 83.07
C ALA A 88 -47.10 10.44 82.26
N LYS A 89 -48.26 10.55 82.93
CA LYS A 89 -49.53 10.97 82.33
C LYS A 89 -49.44 12.35 81.71
N LYS A 90 -48.90 13.33 82.45
CA LYS A 90 -48.74 14.70 81.95
C LYS A 90 -47.85 14.73 80.71
N THR A 91 -46.68 14.11 80.79
CA THR A 91 -45.70 14.11 79.69
C THR A 91 -46.22 13.38 78.45
N LEU A 92 -46.80 12.19 78.61
CA LEU A 92 -47.32 11.41 77.48
C LEU A 92 -48.58 12.02 76.87
N THR A 93 -49.43 12.70 77.66
CA THR A 93 -50.59 13.42 77.11
C THR A 93 -50.16 14.58 76.22
N GLU A 94 -49.16 15.36 76.67
CA GLU A 94 -48.61 16.45 75.86
C GLU A 94 -47.93 15.92 74.60
N ALA A 95 -47.11 14.86 74.72
CA ALA A 95 -46.49 14.22 73.58
C ALA A 95 -47.53 13.65 72.59
N TYR A 96 -48.59 13.01 73.08
CA TYR A 96 -49.69 12.50 72.25
C TYR A 96 -50.38 13.64 71.46
N LYS A 97 -50.63 14.77 72.12
CA LYS A 97 -51.24 15.96 71.49
C LYS A 97 -50.34 16.54 70.41
N GLN A 98 -49.05 16.74 70.71
CA GLN A 98 -48.08 17.25 69.74
C GLN A 98 -47.89 16.29 68.57
N ALA A 99 -47.74 15.00 68.85
CA ALA A 99 -47.62 13.97 67.81
C ALA A 99 -48.86 13.92 66.91
N SER A 100 -50.05 14.09 67.49
CA SER A 100 -51.30 14.17 66.73
C SER A 100 -51.36 15.41 65.84
N TYR A 101 -50.93 16.57 66.36
CA TYR A 101 -50.85 17.82 65.60
C TYR A 101 -49.87 17.72 64.42
N PHE A 102 -48.70 17.11 64.63
CA PHE A 102 -47.68 16.94 63.60
C PHE A 102 -47.87 15.69 62.72
N GLY A 103 -48.90 14.86 62.97
CA GLY A 103 -49.14 13.63 62.22
C GLY A 103 -48.06 12.55 62.40
N LYS A 104 -47.38 12.50 63.56
CA LYS A 104 -46.26 11.59 63.83
C LYS A 104 -46.75 10.24 64.37
N TRP A 105 -47.24 9.36 63.48
CA TRP A 105 -47.91 8.10 63.85
C TRP A 105 -47.16 7.22 64.85
N ASN A 106 -45.83 7.05 64.70
CA ASN A 106 -45.02 6.27 65.65
C ASN A 106 -45.12 6.84 67.08
N HIS A 107 -45.07 8.16 67.21
CA HIS A 107 -45.08 8.83 68.51
C HIS A 107 -46.50 8.84 69.10
N ILE A 108 -47.53 8.91 68.25
CA ILE A 108 -48.92 8.75 68.67
C ILE A 108 -49.14 7.33 69.23
N ARG A 109 -48.67 6.30 68.51
CA ARG A 109 -48.72 4.89 68.95
C ARG A 109 -48.07 4.73 70.32
N ASP A 110 -46.82 5.17 70.46
CA ASP A 110 -46.03 4.96 71.69
C ASP A 110 -46.61 5.73 72.88
N ALA A 111 -47.07 6.97 72.66
CA ALA A 111 -47.72 7.75 73.71
C ALA A 111 -49.08 7.15 74.10
N ALA A 112 -49.85 6.63 73.15
CA ALA A 112 -51.13 5.97 73.42
C ALA A 112 -50.96 4.66 74.20
N GLU A 113 -49.93 3.86 73.88
CA GLU A 113 -49.58 2.65 74.63
C GLU A 113 -49.32 3.00 76.11
N GLY A 114 -48.41 3.94 76.37
CA GLY A 114 -48.09 4.35 77.73
C GLY A 114 -49.28 4.98 78.47
N LEU A 115 -50.11 5.78 77.81
CA LEU A 115 -51.33 6.31 78.42
C LEU A 115 -52.34 5.21 78.74
N SER A 116 -52.47 4.17 77.90
CA SER A 116 -53.31 3.02 78.18
C SER A 116 -52.87 2.31 79.46
N GLU A 117 -51.57 1.98 79.55
CA GLU A 117 -50.96 1.33 80.72
C GLU A 117 -51.17 2.16 82.00
N ILE A 118 -51.00 3.49 81.92
CA ILE A 118 -51.23 4.40 83.05
C ILE A 118 -52.69 4.39 83.50
N TYR A 119 -53.64 4.47 82.57
CA TYR A 119 -55.07 4.50 82.92
C TYR A 119 -55.55 3.14 83.44
N GLU A 120 -54.93 2.05 83.00
CA GLU A 120 -55.18 0.71 83.58
C GLU A 120 -54.64 0.63 85.01
N ALA A 121 -53.37 1.01 85.23
CA ALA A 121 -52.74 1.01 86.55
C ALA A 121 -53.42 1.94 87.58
N THR A 122 -54.07 3.01 87.10
CA THR A 122 -54.80 3.98 87.96
C THR A 122 -56.30 3.69 88.07
N GLY A 123 -56.79 2.54 87.58
CA GLY A 123 -58.18 2.11 87.76
C GLY A 123 -59.21 2.85 86.90
N GLN A 124 -58.82 3.35 85.73
CA GLN A 124 -59.68 4.07 84.77
C GLN A 124 -59.85 3.29 83.44
N PRO A 125 -60.55 2.13 83.45
CA PRO A 125 -60.58 1.19 82.33
C PRO A 125 -61.17 1.77 81.03
N ALA A 126 -62.14 2.70 81.12
CA ALA A 126 -62.71 3.34 79.93
C ALA A 126 -61.68 4.20 79.16
N LYS A 127 -60.81 4.91 79.89
CA LYS A 127 -59.73 5.69 79.28
C LYS A 127 -58.60 4.80 78.79
N ALA A 128 -58.27 3.75 79.55
CA ALA A 128 -57.31 2.74 79.11
C ALA A 128 -57.73 2.15 77.75
N LEU A 129 -58.97 1.69 77.64
CA LEU A 129 -59.53 1.15 76.39
C LEU A 129 -59.51 2.17 75.24
N PHE A 130 -59.79 3.45 75.52
CA PHE A 130 -59.71 4.51 74.51
C PHE A 130 -58.29 4.64 73.93
N TYR A 131 -57.28 4.74 74.79
CA TYR A 131 -55.89 4.88 74.36
C TYR A 131 -55.35 3.58 73.74
N TYR A 132 -55.74 2.41 74.24
CA TYR A 132 -55.43 1.13 73.61
C TYR A 132 -55.96 1.03 72.18
N LYS A 133 -57.21 1.46 71.94
CA LYS A 133 -57.78 1.51 70.58
C LYS A 133 -57.02 2.48 69.67
N SER A 134 -56.53 3.60 70.22
CA SER A 134 -55.68 4.54 69.48
C SER A 134 -54.35 3.88 69.11
N TYR A 135 -53.66 3.26 70.09
CA TYR A 135 -52.44 2.48 69.87
C TYR A 135 -52.63 1.45 68.75
N ALA A 136 -53.66 0.59 68.85
CA ALA A 136 -53.91 -0.47 67.87
C ALA A 136 -54.10 0.10 66.46
N ARG A 137 -54.90 1.16 66.32
CA ARG A 137 -55.14 1.83 65.02
C ARG A 137 -53.84 2.33 64.40
N TYR A 138 -53.01 3.04 65.16
CA TYR A 138 -51.76 3.57 64.63
C TYR A 138 -50.72 2.47 64.38
N ASN A 139 -50.66 1.43 65.22
CA ASN A 139 -49.81 0.28 65.01
C ASN A 139 -50.15 -0.44 63.68
N ASP A 140 -51.44 -0.69 63.42
CA ASP A 140 -51.89 -1.27 62.15
C ASP A 140 -51.54 -0.38 60.95
N SER A 141 -51.75 0.94 61.08
CA SER A 141 -51.42 1.91 60.02
C SER A 141 -49.93 1.94 59.71
N ILE A 142 -49.07 1.89 60.73
CA ILE A 142 -47.61 1.84 60.58
C ILE A 142 -47.19 0.55 59.89
N ASN A 143 -47.71 -0.60 60.33
CA ASN A 143 -47.39 -1.91 59.75
C ASN A 143 -47.83 -2.00 58.29
N LEU A 144 -49.01 -1.46 57.96
CA LEU A 144 -49.50 -1.40 56.58
C LEU A 144 -48.58 -0.55 55.70
N LYS A 145 -48.16 0.63 56.20
CA LYS A 145 -47.20 1.50 55.49
C LYS A 145 -45.86 0.80 55.28
N GLN A 146 -45.31 0.15 56.30
CA GLN A 146 -44.04 -0.57 56.18
C GLN A 146 -44.11 -1.69 55.14
N LYS A 147 -45.20 -2.46 55.10
CA LYS A 147 -45.42 -3.47 54.06
C LYS A 147 -45.51 -2.85 52.67
N SER A 148 -46.21 -1.71 52.54
CA SER A 148 -46.29 -0.97 51.29
C SER A 148 -44.91 -0.49 50.83
N ASP A 149 -44.13 0.15 51.72
CA ASP A 149 -42.80 0.67 51.41
C ASP A 149 -41.85 -0.47 51.01
N MET A 150 -41.89 -1.61 51.71
CA MET A 150 -41.11 -2.80 51.37
C MET A 150 -41.51 -3.40 50.01
N ALA A 151 -42.80 -3.43 49.69
CA ALA A 151 -43.29 -3.88 48.39
C ALA A 151 -42.83 -2.96 47.25
N MET A 152 -42.87 -1.64 47.48
CA MET A 152 -42.35 -0.65 46.53
C MET A 152 -40.85 -0.79 46.32
N GLU A 153 -40.07 -1.00 47.40
CA GLU A 153 -38.63 -1.22 47.31
C GLU A 153 -38.32 -2.49 46.52
N LEU A 154 -39.03 -3.60 46.81
CA LEU A 154 -38.86 -4.86 46.09
C LEU A 154 -39.21 -4.70 44.60
N GLN A 155 -40.31 -4.02 44.29
CA GLN A 155 -40.71 -3.72 42.91
C GLN A 155 -39.68 -2.85 42.19
N SER A 156 -39.12 -1.85 42.87
CA SER A 156 -38.07 -0.98 42.34
C SER A 156 -36.81 -1.77 42.02
N ARG A 157 -36.34 -2.62 42.95
CA ARG A 157 -35.18 -3.51 42.72
C ARG A 157 -35.41 -4.44 41.54
N PHE A 158 -36.58 -5.08 41.47
CA PHE A 158 -36.93 -5.97 40.37
C PHE A 158 -36.93 -5.25 39.00
N LEU A 159 -37.49 -4.04 38.94
CA LEU A 159 -37.48 -3.24 37.72
C LEU A 159 -36.07 -2.85 37.30
N ASN A 160 -35.20 -2.50 38.26
CA ASN A 160 -33.80 -2.19 37.99
C ASN A 160 -33.06 -3.43 37.48
N ASP A 161 -33.28 -4.61 38.07
CA ASP A 161 -32.69 -5.87 37.59
C ASP A 161 -33.11 -6.20 36.15
N ILE A 162 -34.37 -5.94 35.78
CA ILE A 162 -34.84 -6.10 34.39
C ILE A 162 -34.10 -5.13 33.47
N LYS A 163 -34.01 -3.85 33.85
CA LYS A 163 -33.30 -2.83 33.06
C LYS A 163 -31.83 -3.16 32.90
N ASP A 164 -31.17 -3.62 33.94
CA ASP A 164 -29.76 -4.03 33.90
C ASP A 164 -29.55 -5.22 32.96
N LYS A 165 -30.47 -6.18 32.95
CA LYS A 165 -30.46 -7.29 31.98
C LYS A 165 -30.65 -6.79 30.55
N GLU A 166 -31.58 -5.85 30.34
CA GLU A 166 -31.82 -5.26 29.02
C GLU A 166 -30.60 -4.48 28.50
N ILE A 167 -29.95 -3.70 29.36
CA ILE A 167 -28.71 -2.97 29.03
C ILE A 167 -27.62 -3.96 28.62
N LYS A 168 -27.41 -5.04 29.40
CA LYS A 168 -26.42 -6.07 29.06
C LYS A 168 -26.69 -6.74 27.72
N LEU A 169 -27.96 -6.97 27.37
CA LEU A 169 -28.32 -7.52 26.06
C LEU A 169 -27.98 -6.53 24.94
N LYS A 170 -28.32 -5.25 25.10
CA LYS A 170 -27.98 -4.20 24.13
C LYS A 170 -26.48 -4.02 23.96
N ASP A 171 -25.71 -4.09 25.05
CA ASP A 171 -24.24 -4.01 24.99
C ASP A 171 -23.64 -5.18 24.22
N ASN A 172 -24.19 -6.40 24.39
CA ASN A 172 -23.79 -7.56 23.61
C ASN A 172 -24.10 -7.40 22.12
N ASP A 173 -25.27 -6.86 21.77
CA ASP A 173 -25.65 -6.58 20.37
C ASP A 173 -24.71 -5.54 19.74
N ILE A 174 -24.38 -4.47 20.47
CA ILE A 174 -23.41 -3.46 20.03
C ILE A 174 -22.02 -4.09 19.81
N LEU A 175 -21.58 -4.98 20.71
CA LEU A 175 -20.31 -5.69 20.58
C LEU A 175 -20.28 -6.58 19.34
N LEU A 176 -21.37 -7.31 19.07
CA LEU A 176 -21.52 -8.15 17.87
C LEU A 176 -21.45 -7.30 16.60
N LEU A 177 -22.20 -6.20 16.54
CA LEU A 177 -22.17 -5.27 15.40
C LEU A 177 -20.78 -4.67 15.17
N ASN A 178 -20.07 -4.29 16.24
CA ASN A 178 -18.70 -3.79 16.13
C ASN A 178 -17.74 -4.85 15.59
N LYS A 179 -17.87 -6.11 16.03
CA LYS A 179 -17.09 -7.24 15.48
C LYS A 179 -17.37 -7.45 13.99
N GLU A 180 -18.64 -7.45 13.59
CA GLU A 180 -19.04 -7.57 12.18
C GLU A 180 -18.46 -6.43 11.32
N LYS A 181 -18.51 -5.19 11.83
CA LYS A 181 -17.95 -4.03 11.14
C LYS A 181 -16.44 -4.17 10.93
N VAL A 182 -15.70 -4.62 11.95
CA VAL A 182 -14.25 -4.89 11.84
C VAL A 182 -13.98 -5.98 10.79
N ILE A 183 -14.72 -7.08 10.83
CA ILE A 183 -14.60 -8.17 9.84
C ILE A 183 -14.87 -7.65 8.42
N ASN A 184 -15.91 -6.84 8.23
CA ASN A 184 -16.24 -6.27 6.93
C ASN A 184 -15.16 -5.30 6.42
N ASN A 185 -14.59 -4.47 7.29
CA ASN A 185 -13.46 -3.61 6.95
C ASN A 185 -12.22 -4.43 6.55
N LEU A 186 -11.93 -5.53 7.25
CA LEU A 186 -10.83 -6.43 6.89
C LEU A 186 -11.06 -7.08 5.52
N LYS A 187 -12.28 -7.57 5.25
CA LYS A 187 -12.65 -8.12 3.93
C LYS A 187 -12.45 -7.08 2.81
N LEU A 188 -12.88 -5.84 3.03
CA LEU A 188 -12.70 -4.75 2.07
C LEU A 188 -11.22 -4.43 1.84
N ASN A 189 -10.41 -4.36 2.90
CA ASN A 189 -8.97 -4.11 2.78
C ASN A 189 -8.25 -5.22 2.00
N ILE A 190 -8.60 -6.49 2.27
CA ILE A 190 -8.05 -7.63 1.54
C ILE A 190 -8.44 -7.55 0.05
N LEU A 191 -9.68 -7.17 -0.26
CA LEU A 191 -10.14 -6.97 -1.64
C LEU A 191 -9.35 -5.85 -2.34
N ILE A 192 -9.09 -4.73 -1.67
CA ILE A 192 -8.31 -3.62 -2.25
C ILE A 192 -6.87 -4.08 -2.54
N ILE A 193 -6.23 -4.77 -1.59
CA ILE A 193 -4.85 -5.26 -1.76
C ILE A 193 -4.77 -6.26 -2.92
N SER A 194 -5.74 -7.17 -3.04
CA SER A 194 -5.74 -8.15 -4.13
C SER A 194 -5.93 -7.50 -5.51
N VAL A 195 -6.80 -6.48 -5.61
CA VAL A 195 -6.96 -5.69 -6.85
C VAL A 195 -5.66 -4.97 -7.22
N ILE A 196 -5.01 -4.31 -6.25
CA ILE A 196 -3.73 -3.62 -6.47
C ILE A 196 -2.66 -4.62 -6.94
N ALA A 197 -2.57 -5.80 -6.32
CA ALA A 197 -1.63 -6.83 -6.71
C ALA A 197 -1.86 -7.29 -8.16
N ILE A 198 -3.11 -7.50 -8.58
CA ILE A 198 -3.46 -7.86 -9.97
C ILE A 198 -3.02 -6.76 -10.94
N VAL A 199 -3.25 -5.49 -10.61
CA VAL A 199 -2.82 -4.36 -11.44
C VAL A 199 -1.30 -4.33 -11.58
N ILE A 200 -0.56 -4.50 -10.47
CA ILE A 200 0.91 -4.54 -10.49
C ILE A 200 1.42 -5.70 -11.36
N ILE A 201 0.86 -6.90 -11.19
CA ILE A 201 1.22 -8.07 -12.01
C ILE A 201 0.97 -7.79 -13.49
N THR A 202 -0.17 -7.18 -13.81
CA THR A 202 -0.54 -6.83 -15.19
C THR A 202 0.44 -5.80 -15.78
N VAL A 203 0.81 -4.77 -15.03
CA VAL A 203 1.79 -3.76 -15.45
C VAL A 203 3.16 -4.39 -15.68
N ILE A 204 3.64 -5.24 -14.77
CA ILE A 204 4.91 -5.96 -14.92
C ILE A 204 4.89 -6.85 -16.17
N PHE A 205 3.78 -7.55 -16.42
CA PHE A 205 3.60 -8.38 -17.61
C PHE A 205 3.68 -7.54 -18.89
N LEU A 206 2.97 -6.41 -18.97
CA LEU A 206 3.00 -5.51 -20.12
C LEU A 206 4.39 -4.90 -20.34
N MET A 207 5.09 -4.51 -19.27
CA MET A 207 6.47 -4.02 -19.36
C MET A 207 7.42 -5.09 -19.92
N ARG A 208 7.31 -6.34 -19.46
CA ARG A 208 8.12 -7.46 -19.97
C ARG A 208 7.81 -7.78 -21.44
N ALA A 209 6.52 -7.82 -21.81
CA ALA A 209 6.10 -8.06 -23.18
C ALA A 209 6.61 -6.96 -24.12
N GLY A 210 6.46 -5.68 -23.75
CA GLY A 210 6.98 -4.55 -24.51
C GLY A 210 8.51 -4.56 -24.62
N GLY A 211 9.22 -4.92 -23.54
CA GLY A 211 10.67 -5.08 -23.53
C GLY A 211 11.17 -6.15 -24.49
N LYS A 212 10.50 -7.31 -24.54
CA LYS A 212 10.82 -8.40 -25.48
C LYS A 212 10.67 -7.94 -26.93
N ILE A 213 9.55 -7.28 -27.27
CA ILE A 213 9.29 -6.77 -28.62
C ILE A 213 10.35 -5.72 -29.03
N ARG A 214 10.71 -4.79 -28.14
CA ARG A 214 11.77 -3.79 -28.42
C ARG A 214 13.12 -4.45 -28.65
N LYS A 215 13.48 -5.45 -27.84
CA LYS A 215 14.73 -6.20 -27.98
C LYS A 215 14.79 -6.93 -29.33
N GLU A 216 13.71 -7.62 -29.72
CA GLU A 216 13.63 -8.30 -31.01
C GLU A 216 13.69 -7.33 -32.19
N ARG A 217 13.05 -6.15 -32.11
CA ARG A 217 13.18 -5.11 -33.14
C ARG A 217 14.62 -4.61 -33.27
N LEU A 218 15.28 -4.34 -32.14
CA LEU A 218 16.66 -3.87 -32.13
C LEU A 218 17.62 -4.92 -32.71
N VAL A 219 17.40 -6.21 -32.42
CA VAL A 219 18.18 -7.30 -33.04
C VAL A 219 17.97 -7.31 -34.54
N ARG A 220 16.72 -7.28 -35.02
CA ARG A 220 16.42 -7.24 -36.47
C ARG A 220 17.03 -6.03 -37.17
N GLU A 221 17.00 -4.86 -36.56
CA GLU A 221 17.59 -3.64 -37.10
C GLU A 221 19.12 -3.75 -37.21
N LYS A 222 19.76 -4.30 -36.17
CA LYS A 222 21.20 -4.59 -36.20
C LYS A 222 21.57 -5.61 -37.27
N ASP A 223 20.78 -6.67 -37.42
CA ASP A 223 21.02 -7.70 -38.44
C ASP A 223 20.87 -7.14 -39.86
N ALA A 224 19.84 -6.31 -40.09
CA ALA A 224 19.65 -5.63 -41.37
C ALA A 224 20.79 -4.68 -41.71
N LEU A 225 21.25 -3.89 -40.73
CA LEU A 225 22.41 -3.02 -40.89
C LEU A 225 23.68 -3.82 -41.18
N LEU A 226 23.89 -4.93 -40.47
CA LEU A 226 25.03 -5.81 -40.68
C LEU A 226 25.02 -6.36 -42.11
N HIS A 227 23.89 -6.88 -42.58
CA HIS A 227 23.75 -7.34 -43.97
C HIS A 227 24.04 -6.25 -45.00
N TYR A 228 23.53 -5.04 -44.77
CA TYR A 228 23.81 -3.90 -45.65
C TYR A 228 25.31 -3.58 -45.70
N THR A 229 25.98 -3.50 -44.54
CA THR A 229 27.42 -3.21 -44.48
C THR A 229 28.27 -4.29 -45.16
N GLN A 230 27.90 -5.57 -45.03
CA GLN A 230 28.59 -6.66 -45.70
C GLN A 230 28.47 -6.59 -47.23
N GLN A 231 27.27 -6.26 -47.74
CA GLN A 231 27.06 -6.10 -49.18
C GLN A 231 27.88 -4.93 -49.75
N GLU A 232 27.94 -3.81 -49.03
CA GLU A 232 28.70 -2.65 -49.48
C GLU A 232 30.20 -2.93 -49.50
N LEU A 233 30.73 -3.62 -48.48
CA LEU A 233 32.14 -4.07 -48.47
C LEU A 233 32.47 -4.98 -49.66
N MET A 234 31.60 -5.95 -49.96
CA MET A 234 31.78 -6.86 -51.10
C MET A 234 31.79 -6.09 -52.43
N ARG A 235 30.92 -5.08 -52.58
CA ARG A 235 30.87 -4.23 -53.77
C ARG A 235 32.15 -3.41 -53.96
N ILE A 236 32.68 -2.84 -52.86
CA ILE A 236 33.94 -2.08 -52.88
C ILE A 236 35.10 -3.01 -53.29
N GLU A 237 35.16 -4.22 -52.75
CA GLU A 237 36.20 -5.20 -53.09
C GLU A 237 36.17 -5.58 -54.59
N LEU A 238 34.98 -5.85 -55.13
CA LEU A 238 34.81 -6.16 -56.57
C LEU A 238 35.30 -5.00 -57.46
N LYS A 239 34.91 -3.77 -57.11
CA LYS A 239 35.34 -2.58 -57.86
C LYS A 239 36.86 -2.37 -57.78
N GLY A 240 37.48 -2.70 -56.64
CA GLY A 240 38.94 -2.70 -56.49
C GLY A 240 39.63 -3.66 -57.47
N LYS A 241 39.14 -4.91 -57.57
CA LYS A 241 39.68 -5.93 -58.49
C LYS A 241 39.54 -5.51 -59.96
N ASP A 242 38.40 -4.91 -60.33
CA ASP A 242 38.18 -4.38 -61.69
C ASP A 242 39.21 -3.28 -62.03
N ASN A 243 39.48 -2.37 -61.08
CA ASN A 243 40.45 -1.29 -61.27
C ASN A 243 41.89 -1.81 -61.41
N ASP A 244 42.28 -2.83 -60.63
CA ASP A 244 43.60 -3.46 -60.75
C ASP A 244 43.81 -4.14 -62.11
N LEU A 245 42.77 -4.77 -62.66
CA LEU A 245 42.80 -5.36 -64.00
C LEU A 245 42.88 -4.30 -65.09
N MET A 246 42.11 -3.21 -64.96
CA MET A 246 42.16 -2.07 -65.87
C MET A 246 43.57 -1.49 -65.94
N ASN A 247 44.19 -1.22 -64.79
CA ASN A 247 45.54 -0.64 -64.73
C ASN A 247 46.58 -1.54 -65.39
N PHE A 248 46.47 -2.87 -65.21
CA PHE A 248 47.31 -3.83 -65.92
C PHE A 248 47.07 -3.73 -67.44
N ALA A 249 45.82 -3.75 -67.90
CA ALA A 249 45.50 -3.65 -69.31
C ALA A 249 46.05 -2.35 -69.95
N LEU A 250 45.89 -1.21 -69.28
CA LEU A 250 46.41 0.07 -69.74
C LEU A 250 47.94 0.07 -69.85
N HIS A 251 48.64 -0.52 -68.88
CA HIS A 251 50.09 -0.67 -68.93
C HIS A 251 50.53 -1.50 -70.16
N LEU A 252 49.83 -2.59 -70.46
CA LEU A 252 50.10 -3.41 -71.65
C LEU A 252 49.83 -2.65 -72.95
N VAL A 253 48.75 -1.88 -73.01
CA VAL A 253 48.43 -1.04 -74.18
C VAL A 253 49.52 0.00 -74.42
N GLN A 254 49.95 0.72 -73.38
CA GLN A 254 51.01 1.71 -73.49
C GLN A 254 52.31 1.09 -74.02
N LYS A 255 52.69 -0.08 -73.48
CA LYS A 255 53.88 -0.81 -73.92
C LYS A 255 53.80 -1.23 -75.39
N ASN A 256 52.63 -1.71 -75.85
CA ASN A 256 52.41 -2.07 -77.25
C ASN A 256 52.43 -0.84 -78.19
N GLU A 257 51.93 0.32 -77.77
CA GLU A 257 52.08 1.56 -78.55
C GLU A 257 53.55 1.97 -78.68
N VAL A 258 54.34 1.91 -77.60
CA VAL A 258 55.79 2.19 -77.63
C VAL A 258 56.50 1.24 -78.59
N LEU A 259 56.21 -0.07 -78.54
CA LEU A 259 56.77 -1.01 -79.51
C LEU A 259 56.37 -0.70 -80.95
N LYS A 260 55.14 -0.25 -81.18
CA LYS A 260 54.66 0.11 -82.51
C LYS A 260 55.33 1.38 -83.03
N GLN A 261 55.57 2.37 -82.16
CA GLN A 261 56.37 3.56 -82.47
C GLN A 261 57.80 3.17 -82.83
N LEU A 262 58.45 2.35 -82.00
CA LEU A 262 59.80 1.83 -82.27
C LEU A 262 59.86 1.06 -83.60
N LYS A 263 58.85 0.24 -83.91
CA LYS A 263 58.73 -0.45 -85.20
C LYS A 263 58.60 0.52 -86.38
N SER A 264 57.87 1.63 -86.20
CA SER A 264 57.72 2.68 -87.21
C SER A 264 59.02 3.45 -87.43
N GLU A 265 59.73 3.78 -86.35
CA GLU A 265 61.05 4.44 -86.39
C GLU A 265 62.08 3.55 -87.09
N LEU A 266 62.13 2.24 -86.78
CA LEU A 266 62.98 1.27 -87.49
C LEU A 266 62.72 1.24 -88.99
N LYS A 267 61.45 1.33 -89.40
CA LYS A 267 61.05 1.30 -90.82
C LYS A 267 61.45 2.59 -91.56
N GLY A 268 61.66 3.69 -90.84
CA GLY A 268 62.17 4.95 -91.40
C GLY A 268 63.69 5.01 -91.56
N ILE A 269 64.43 4.12 -90.89
CA ILE A 269 65.90 4.09 -90.89
C ILE A 269 66.47 3.21 -92.03
N SER A 270 65.64 2.40 -92.69
CA SER A 270 66.07 1.53 -93.79
C SER A 270 66.09 2.23 -95.16
N THR A 271 66.85 3.31 -95.34
CA THR A 271 67.27 3.87 -96.66
C THR A 271 68.27 5.04 -96.55
N THR A 272 69.38 4.93 -95.81
CA THR A 272 70.55 5.85 -95.96
C THR A 272 71.78 5.30 -95.23
N HIS A 273 73.00 5.55 -95.75
CA HIS A 273 74.28 5.19 -95.13
C HIS A 273 74.89 6.43 -94.45
N ASP A 274 74.68 6.59 -93.14
CA ASP A 274 75.31 7.69 -92.37
C ASP A 274 75.64 7.28 -90.92
N ALA A 275 76.69 7.84 -90.33
CA ALA A 275 77.23 7.42 -89.02
C ALA A 275 76.32 7.80 -87.82
N GLU A 276 75.41 8.75 -87.99
CA GLU A 276 74.37 9.12 -87.02
C GLU A 276 73.32 8.00 -86.83
N ILE A 277 73.11 7.18 -87.88
CA ILE A 277 72.16 6.06 -87.88
C ILE A 277 72.60 4.95 -86.93
N ASN A 278 73.91 4.70 -86.83
CA ASN A 278 74.44 3.66 -85.92
C ASN A 278 74.24 4.00 -84.44
N ARG A 279 74.19 5.28 -84.06
CA ARG A 279 73.81 5.67 -82.68
C ARG A 279 72.32 5.48 -82.43
N LYS A 280 71.46 5.91 -83.37
CA LYS A 280 69.99 5.71 -83.29
C LYS A 280 69.61 4.23 -83.23
N VAL A 281 70.28 3.37 -84.00
CA VAL A 281 70.08 1.90 -83.96
C VAL A 281 70.51 1.31 -82.61
N LYS A 282 71.57 1.83 -81.99
CA LYS A 282 72.06 1.34 -80.69
C LYS A 282 71.13 1.74 -79.53
N ASP A 283 70.63 2.97 -79.54
CA ASP A 283 69.60 3.43 -78.59
C ASP A 283 68.31 2.62 -78.75
N LEU A 284 67.87 2.36 -80.00
CA LEU A 284 66.74 1.47 -80.27
C LEU A 284 66.95 0.04 -79.80
N SER A 285 68.16 -0.51 -79.92
CA SER A 285 68.46 -1.87 -79.44
C SER A 285 68.30 -1.98 -77.92
N ILE A 286 68.61 -0.92 -77.17
CA ILE A 286 68.42 -0.88 -75.70
C ILE A 286 66.93 -0.85 -75.36
N HIS A 287 66.14 -0.02 -76.07
CA HIS A 287 64.69 0.06 -75.88
C HIS A 287 63.97 -1.25 -76.24
N ILE A 288 64.42 -1.97 -77.25
CA ILE A 288 63.87 -3.27 -77.64
C ILE A 288 64.23 -4.35 -76.61
N GLN A 289 65.47 -4.34 -76.10
CA GLN A 289 65.94 -5.32 -75.11
C GLN A 289 65.21 -5.18 -73.77
N GLN A 290 64.76 -3.97 -73.41
CA GLN A 290 63.92 -3.72 -72.23
C GLN A 290 62.44 -4.15 -72.40
N ASN A 291 61.96 -4.40 -73.64
CA ASN A 291 60.53 -4.59 -73.93
C ASN A 291 60.16 -5.96 -74.53
N LEU A 292 61.09 -6.92 -74.62
CA LEU A 292 60.93 -8.18 -75.37
C LEU A 292 60.10 -9.31 -74.69
N GLN A 293 59.32 -9.05 -73.63
CA GLN A 293 58.54 -10.07 -72.90
C GLN A 293 57.00 -9.96 -73.01
N ILE A 294 56.48 -9.19 -73.97
CA ILE A 294 55.05 -8.87 -74.04
C ILE A 294 54.12 -10.08 -74.15
N GLN A 295 54.51 -11.14 -74.86
CA GLN A 295 53.63 -12.31 -74.99
C GLN A 295 53.37 -12.99 -73.63
N LYS A 296 54.40 -13.07 -72.78
CA LYS A 296 54.28 -13.63 -71.44
C LYS A 296 53.38 -12.76 -70.54
N GLU A 297 53.51 -11.45 -70.62
CA GLU A 297 52.68 -10.49 -69.85
C GLU A 297 51.21 -10.50 -70.31
N ILE A 298 50.95 -10.70 -71.60
CA ILE A 298 49.60 -10.90 -72.13
C ILE A 298 49.01 -12.21 -71.58
N ASP A 299 49.77 -13.30 -71.56
CA ASP A 299 49.32 -14.59 -71.01
C ASP A 299 49.04 -14.50 -69.49
N GLU A 300 49.87 -13.76 -68.75
CA GLU A 300 49.67 -13.46 -67.33
C GLU A 300 48.41 -12.62 -67.09
N PHE A 301 48.18 -11.59 -67.90
CA PHE A 301 46.96 -10.79 -67.85
C PHE A 301 45.73 -11.64 -68.13
N GLN A 302 45.76 -12.50 -69.16
CA GLN A 302 44.65 -13.41 -69.47
C GLN A 302 44.38 -14.38 -68.31
N THR A 303 45.42 -14.90 -67.68
CA THR A 303 45.27 -15.77 -66.50
C THR A 303 44.60 -15.02 -65.34
N LYS A 304 44.97 -13.76 -65.10
CA LYS A 304 44.37 -12.92 -64.04
C LYS A 304 42.90 -12.58 -64.34
N VAL A 305 42.58 -12.34 -65.61
CA VAL A 305 41.19 -12.13 -66.07
C VAL A 305 40.35 -13.39 -65.88
N ASP A 306 40.85 -14.54 -66.32
CA ASP A 306 40.16 -15.84 -66.18
C ASP A 306 39.88 -16.16 -64.69
N GLN A 307 40.82 -15.87 -63.79
CA GLN A 307 40.64 -16.05 -62.35
C GLN A 307 39.64 -15.06 -61.72
N THR A 308 39.72 -13.78 -62.09
CA THR A 308 38.89 -12.73 -61.48
C THR A 308 37.45 -12.79 -61.97
N TYR A 309 37.25 -13.21 -63.21
CA TYR A 309 35.95 -13.22 -63.89
C TYR A 309 35.38 -14.62 -64.14
N ASP A 310 35.87 -15.67 -63.45
CA ASP A 310 35.37 -17.05 -63.57
C ASP A 310 33.82 -17.13 -63.48
N GLU A 311 33.24 -16.53 -62.45
CA GLU A 311 31.77 -16.48 -62.30
C GLU A 311 31.06 -15.67 -63.40
N PHE A 312 31.68 -14.60 -63.88
CA PHE A 312 31.17 -13.83 -65.01
C PHE A 312 31.16 -14.67 -66.29
N PHE A 313 32.22 -15.44 -66.55
CA PHE A 313 32.28 -16.36 -67.70
C PHE A 313 31.25 -17.49 -67.59
N LYS A 314 31.04 -18.06 -66.40
CA LYS A 314 29.96 -19.04 -66.18
C LYS A 314 28.59 -18.46 -66.50
N LYS A 315 28.27 -17.26 -65.98
CA LYS A 315 27.01 -16.56 -66.28
C LYS A 315 26.87 -16.22 -67.76
N LEU A 316 27.93 -15.77 -68.41
CA LEU A 316 27.96 -15.49 -69.85
C LEU A 316 27.65 -16.75 -70.66
N LYS A 317 28.23 -17.89 -70.31
CA LYS A 317 28.03 -19.16 -71.02
C LYS A 317 26.61 -19.71 -70.86
N ILE A 318 26.00 -19.51 -69.69
CA ILE A 318 24.58 -19.84 -69.46
C ILE A 318 23.69 -18.96 -70.34
N ARG A 319 23.98 -17.64 -70.39
CA ARG A 319 23.13 -16.66 -71.09
C ARG A 319 23.32 -16.68 -72.61
N PHE A 320 24.54 -16.95 -73.08
CA PHE A 320 24.92 -16.96 -74.49
C PHE A 320 25.79 -18.20 -74.81
N PRO A 321 25.19 -19.40 -74.95
CA PRO A 321 25.94 -20.64 -75.16
C PRO A 321 26.73 -20.72 -76.47
N SER A 322 26.46 -19.81 -77.42
CA SER A 322 27.08 -19.77 -78.75
C SER A 322 28.30 -18.83 -78.85
N LEU A 323 28.75 -18.26 -77.73
CA LEU A 323 29.97 -17.47 -77.68
C LEU A 323 31.21 -18.36 -77.77
N THR A 324 32.17 -17.92 -78.56
CA THR A 324 33.49 -18.52 -78.63
C THR A 324 34.38 -17.98 -77.50
N LYS A 325 35.44 -18.70 -77.15
CA LYS A 325 36.42 -18.26 -76.13
C LYS A 325 37.01 -16.86 -76.42
N ASN A 326 37.20 -16.51 -77.70
CA ASN A 326 37.68 -15.19 -78.09
C ASN A 326 36.62 -14.09 -77.92
N GLU A 327 35.34 -14.42 -78.09
CA GLU A 327 34.23 -13.50 -77.83
C GLU A 327 33.98 -13.32 -76.32
N GLU A 328 34.15 -14.37 -75.52
CA GLU A 328 34.15 -14.29 -74.05
C GLU A 328 35.26 -13.34 -73.57
N ARG A 329 36.48 -13.51 -74.08
CA ARG A 329 37.60 -12.61 -73.78
C ARG A 329 37.31 -11.17 -74.19
N LEU A 330 36.69 -10.95 -75.35
CA LEU A 330 36.26 -9.62 -75.76
C LEU A 330 35.24 -9.05 -74.76
N CYS A 331 34.28 -9.83 -74.25
CA CYS A 331 33.36 -9.38 -73.21
C CYS A 331 34.08 -8.92 -71.93
N ALA A 332 35.12 -9.63 -71.50
CA ALA A 332 35.92 -9.24 -70.34
C ALA A 332 36.65 -7.91 -70.55
N LEU A 333 37.26 -7.72 -71.73
CA LEU A 333 37.92 -6.45 -72.08
C LEU A 333 36.93 -5.27 -72.17
N LEU A 334 35.71 -5.53 -72.66
CA LEU A 334 34.64 -4.53 -72.71
C LEU A 334 34.05 -4.23 -71.32
N ARG A 335 34.03 -5.22 -70.42
CA ARG A 335 33.63 -5.05 -69.02
C ARG A 335 34.62 -4.16 -68.28
N LEU A 336 35.91 -4.32 -68.58
CA LEU A 336 36.98 -3.41 -68.18
C LEU A 336 36.94 -2.07 -68.94
N GLU A 337 35.84 -1.70 -69.59
CA GLU A 337 35.65 -0.41 -70.28
C GLU A 337 36.75 -0.02 -71.30
N LEU A 338 37.56 -0.97 -71.77
CA LEU A 338 38.62 -0.68 -72.73
C LEU A 338 38.03 -0.23 -74.07
N SER A 339 38.57 0.85 -74.60
CA SER A 339 38.20 1.38 -75.91
C SER A 339 38.57 0.40 -77.03
N THR A 340 37.90 0.52 -78.17
CA THR A 340 38.20 -0.29 -79.36
C THR A 340 39.67 -0.16 -79.79
N LYS A 341 40.29 1.00 -79.58
CA LYS A 341 41.71 1.25 -79.87
C LYS A 341 42.61 0.50 -78.89
N GLU A 342 42.34 0.59 -77.59
CA GLU A 342 43.09 -0.12 -76.55
C GLU A 342 43.01 -1.63 -76.73
N ILE A 343 41.81 -2.18 -76.99
CA ILE A 343 41.63 -3.61 -77.26
C ILE A 343 42.44 -4.05 -78.49
N ALA A 344 42.46 -3.23 -79.55
CA ALA A 344 43.20 -3.54 -80.78
C ALA A 344 44.70 -3.57 -80.52
N THR A 345 45.21 -2.58 -79.79
CA THR A 345 46.61 -2.48 -79.40
C THR A 345 47.00 -3.62 -78.47
N LEU A 346 46.18 -3.97 -77.49
CA LEU A 346 46.42 -5.07 -76.56
C LEU A 346 46.53 -6.42 -77.28
N ASN A 347 45.66 -6.67 -78.25
CA ASN A 347 45.61 -7.94 -78.99
C ASN A 347 46.49 -7.94 -80.24
N ASN A 348 47.24 -6.86 -80.52
CA ASN A 348 48.06 -6.69 -81.72
C ASN A 348 47.29 -6.96 -83.03
N ILE A 349 46.06 -6.44 -83.12
CA ILE A 349 45.18 -6.55 -84.30
C ILE A 349 44.73 -5.16 -84.78
N SER A 350 44.13 -5.09 -85.96
CA SER A 350 43.61 -3.81 -86.47
C SER A 350 42.37 -3.36 -85.69
N VAL A 351 42.21 -2.04 -85.53
CA VAL A 351 41.00 -1.45 -84.92
C VAL A 351 39.73 -1.97 -85.61
N LYS A 352 39.76 -2.06 -86.95
CA LYS A 352 38.68 -2.63 -87.77
C LYS A 352 38.35 -4.09 -87.40
N ALA A 353 39.35 -4.91 -87.06
CA ALA A 353 39.11 -6.29 -86.61
C ALA A 353 38.38 -6.34 -85.26
N VAL A 354 38.69 -5.41 -84.34
CA VAL A 354 37.97 -5.28 -83.07
C VAL A 354 36.54 -4.79 -83.29
N GLU A 355 36.33 -3.80 -84.14
CA GLU A 355 34.98 -3.30 -84.50
C GLU A 355 34.09 -4.42 -85.04
N MET A 356 34.63 -5.22 -85.97
CA MET A 356 33.91 -6.37 -86.52
C MET A 356 33.64 -7.44 -85.45
N SER A 357 34.57 -7.65 -84.52
CA SER A 357 34.37 -8.60 -83.42
C SER A 357 33.30 -8.11 -82.44
N ARG A 358 33.27 -6.82 -82.12
CA ARG A 358 32.22 -6.17 -81.32
C ARG A 358 30.86 -6.24 -82.03
N TYR A 359 30.82 -6.03 -83.33
CA TYR A 359 29.60 -6.17 -84.14
C TYR A 359 29.04 -7.59 -84.08
N ARG A 360 29.88 -8.61 -84.26
CA ARG A 360 29.47 -10.03 -84.16
C ARG A 360 28.97 -10.37 -82.76
N LEU A 361 29.72 -9.96 -81.74
CA LEU A 361 29.35 -10.16 -80.34
C LEU A 361 27.97 -9.53 -80.05
N ARG A 362 27.75 -8.30 -80.52
CA ARG A 362 26.48 -7.59 -80.38
C ARG A 362 25.31 -8.34 -81.03
N LYS A 363 25.48 -8.84 -82.26
CA LYS A 363 24.46 -9.63 -82.96
C LYS A 363 24.10 -10.91 -82.20
N LYS A 364 25.10 -11.58 -81.61
CA LYS A 364 24.90 -12.78 -80.78
C LYS A 364 24.22 -12.46 -79.44
N CYS A 365 24.50 -11.28 -78.87
CA CYS A 365 23.88 -10.82 -77.63
C CYS A 365 22.52 -10.13 -77.83
N GLY A 366 22.06 -9.88 -79.07
CA GLY A 366 20.77 -9.27 -79.37
C GLY A 366 20.64 -7.79 -78.97
N ILE A 367 21.73 -7.03 -78.98
CA ILE A 367 21.74 -5.61 -78.55
C ILE A 367 21.78 -4.71 -79.79
N GLU A 368 20.90 -3.72 -79.92
CA GLU A 368 20.87 -2.88 -81.14
C GLU A 368 21.90 -1.72 -81.10
N ASN A 369 22.16 -1.12 -79.94
CA ASN A 369 23.02 0.07 -79.81
C ASN A 369 24.48 -0.22 -79.40
N SER A 370 25.44 0.49 -80.02
CA SER A 370 26.90 0.33 -79.78
C SER A 370 27.36 0.80 -78.39
N GLU A 371 26.70 1.79 -77.80
CA GLU A 371 27.05 2.35 -76.48
C GLU A 371 26.52 1.50 -75.31
N GLY A 372 25.56 0.60 -75.55
CA GLY A 372 24.91 -0.19 -74.50
C GLY A 372 25.63 -1.49 -74.12
N LEU A 373 26.54 -2.00 -74.97
CA LEU A 373 27.17 -3.31 -74.78
C LEU A 373 28.06 -3.38 -73.52
N PRO A 374 28.98 -2.42 -73.25
CA PRO A 374 29.78 -2.43 -72.02
C PRO A 374 28.91 -2.33 -70.76
N LYS A 375 27.93 -1.42 -70.75
CA LYS A 375 27.00 -1.21 -69.63
C LYS A 375 26.12 -2.43 -69.36
N TYR A 376 25.75 -3.16 -70.41
CA TYR A 376 25.01 -4.41 -70.28
C TYR A 376 25.88 -5.52 -69.68
N LEU A 377 27.14 -5.64 -70.12
CA LEU A 377 28.10 -6.63 -69.61
C LEU A 377 28.50 -6.39 -68.15
N GLN A 378 28.46 -5.15 -67.66
CA GLN A 378 28.64 -4.82 -66.24
C GLN A 378 27.50 -5.35 -65.35
N ASN A 379 26.30 -5.53 -65.92
CA ASN A 379 25.11 -5.99 -65.19
C ASN A 379 24.92 -7.52 -65.24
N ILE A 380 25.86 -8.27 -65.83
CA ILE A 380 25.96 -9.74 -65.77
C ILE A 380 26.91 -10.10 -64.63
#